data_AF-A0A1I8G5H1-F1
#
_entry.id   AF-A0A1I8G5H1-F1
#
_cell.length_a   1.000
_cell.length_b   1.000
_cell.length_c   1.000
_cell.angle_alpha   90.00
_cell.angle_beta   90.00
_cell.angle_gamma   90.00
#
_symmetry.space_group_name_H-M   'P 1'
#
loop_
_entity.id
_entity.type
_entity.pdbx_description
1 polymer ?
#
loop_
_entity_poly.entity_id
_entity_poly.type
_entity_poly.pdbx_seq_one_letter_code
_entity_poly.pdbx_strand_id
1 'polypeptide(L)'
;MQFCLEANVQPMLSKLAAMGLLLKSQCSCRISTTVMLHKKMKFSYQQGHAWITAVRKHQRRADNPWVPREMPDRVAIAAATRGGPSGSRAFSEARPELVVPDLTGFQLKPYVDWAAKYGGEPELTAERLFELTYAKSAGVDS
;
A
#
# COMPACT_ATOMS: atom_id res chain seq x y z
N MET A 1 11.62 -66.93 27.34
CA MET A 1 13.06 -67.03 27.06
C MET A 1 13.25 -67.08 25.55
N GLN A 2 13.39 -65.95 24.85
CA GLN A 2 14.19 -65.91 23.61
C GLN A 2 14.48 -64.46 23.16
N PHE A 3 15.71 -64.06 23.48
CA PHE A 3 16.68 -63.25 22.73
C PHE A 3 16.32 -61.87 22.12
N CYS A 4 16.93 -60.89 22.79
CA CYS A 4 17.49 -59.63 22.32
C CYS A 4 17.99 -59.63 20.86
N LEU A 5 17.58 -58.62 20.08
CA LEU A 5 18.35 -58.06 18.96
C LEU A 5 17.97 -56.58 18.75
N GLU A 6 18.11 -55.76 19.79
CA GLU A 6 18.26 -54.31 19.64
C GLU A 6 19.73 -53.98 19.83
N ALA A 7 20.48 -53.81 18.74
CA ALA A 7 21.64 -52.94 18.71
C ALA A 7 22.13 -52.72 17.29
N ASN A 8 22.46 -51.46 17.00
CA ASN A 8 23.57 -51.07 16.11
C ASN A 8 23.27 -50.70 14.64
N VAL A 9 22.28 -49.83 14.39
CA VAL A 9 22.18 -49.09 13.10
C VAL A 9 22.22 -47.55 13.27
N GLN A 10 22.05 -47.06 14.50
CA GLN A 10 22.00 -45.62 14.81
C GLN A 10 23.33 -44.84 14.61
N PRO A 11 24.54 -45.35 14.87
CA PRO A 11 25.75 -44.52 14.80
C PRO A 11 26.31 -44.30 13.38
N MET A 12 25.85 -45.04 12.36
CA MET A 12 26.22 -44.79 10.96
C MET A 12 25.39 -43.68 10.31
N LEU A 13 24.10 -43.59 10.67
CA LEU A 13 23.18 -42.60 10.10
C LEU A 13 23.53 -41.16 10.54
N SER A 14 24.05 -40.99 11.76
CA SER A 14 24.47 -39.67 12.26
C SER A 14 25.73 -39.13 11.58
N LYS A 15 26.66 -40.00 11.17
CA LYS A 15 27.86 -39.60 10.42
C LYS A 15 27.54 -39.16 8.98
N LEU A 16 26.58 -39.83 8.32
CA LEU A 16 26.09 -39.43 7.01
C LEU A 16 25.35 -38.09 7.05
N ALA A 17 24.57 -37.82 8.10
CA ALA A 17 23.88 -36.53 8.28
C ALA A 17 24.86 -35.36 8.48
N ALA A 18 25.98 -35.58 9.18
CA ALA A 18 27.01 -34.57 9.40
C ALA A 18 27.78 -34.20 8.12
N MET A 19 28.04 -35.17 7.23
CA MET A 19 28.66 -34.90 5.93
C MET A 19 27.74 -34.11 4.98
N GLY A 20 26.42 -34.32 5.06
CA GLY A 20 25.44 -33.59 4.24
C GLY A 20 25.31 -32.10 4.57
N LEU A 21 25.69 -31.67 5.78
CA LEU A 21 25.62 -30.27 6.20
C LEU A 21 26.88 -29.47 5.81
N LEU A 22 28.02 -30.12 5.63
CA LEU A 22 29.28 -29.45 5.29
C LEU A 22 29.36 -29.05 3.80
N LEU A 23 28.60 -29.74 2.93
CA LEU A 23 28.53 -29.44 1.49
C LEU A 23 27.57 -28.28 1.15
N LYS A 24 26.72 -27.84 2.09
CA LYS A 24 25.80 -26.69 1.86
C LYS A 24 26.43 -25.34 2.18
N SER A 25 27.60 -25.30 2.85
CA SER A 25 28.22 -24.06 3.31
C SER A 25 29.30 -23.49 2.37
N GLN A 26 29.54 -24.12 1.23
CA GLN A 26 30.51 -23.60 0.26
C GLN A 26 29.80 -23.13 -1.01
N CYS A 27 30.00 -21.85 -1.31
CA CYS A 27 29.79 -21.20 -2.60
C CYS A 27 28.35 -20.70 -2.90
N SER A 28 27.91 -19.63 -2.23
CA SER A 28 26.85 -18.75 -2.75
C SER A 28 27.37 -17.46 -3.37
N CYS A 29 28.67 -17.36 -3.67
CA CYS A 29 29.18 -16.31 -4.55
C CYS A 29 28.75 -16.64 -5.99
N ARG A 30 27.49 -16.33 -6.34
CA ARG A 30 27.05 -16.32 -7.74
C ARG A 30 27.90 -15.30 -8.48
N ILE A 31 28.87 -15.77 -9.26
CA ILE A 31 29.56 -14.96 -10.24
C ILE A 31 28.47 -14.41 -11.17
N SER A 32 28.17 -13.12 -11.06
CA SER A 32 27.19 -12.46 -11.93
C SER A 32 27.80 -12.29 -13.31
N THR A 33 27.62 -13.29 -14.17
CA THR A 33 28.03 -13.25 -15.58
C THR A 33 27.26 -12.20 -16.40
N THR A 34 26.23 -11.58 -15.81
CA THR A 34 25.33 -10.63 -16.49
C THR A 34 26.02 -9.33 -16.93
N VAL A 35 27.03 -8.84 -16.20
CA VAL A 35 27.68 -7.55 -16.51
C VAL A 35 28.62 -7.66 -17.72
N MET A 36 29.29 -8.80 -17.88
CA MET A 36 30.23 -9.05 -18.99
C MET A 36 29.51 -9.31 -20.33
N LEU A 37 28.28 -9.84 -20.31
CA LEU A 37 27.55 -10.20 -21.53
C LEU A 37 26.87 -9.02 -22.23
N HIS A 38 26.54 -7.94 -21.50
CA HIS A 38 25.83 -6.79 -22.09
C HIS A 38 26.59 -6.16 -23.28
N LYS A 39 27.93 -6.19 -23.28
CA LYS A 39 28.76 -5.63 -24.36
C LYS A 39 28.84 -6.49 -25.63
N LYS A 40 28.46 -7.77 -25.57
CA LYS A 40 28.52 -8.72 -26.71
C LYS A 40 27.15 -9.11 -27.28
N MET A 41 26.07 -8.56 -26.73
CA MET A 41 24.71 -8.91 -27.15
C MET A 41 24.26 -8.02 -28.31
N LYS A 42 23.63 -8.63 -29.32
CA LYS A 42 23.02 -7.89 -30.44
C LYS A 42 21.98 -6.92 -29.90
N PHE A 43 21.93 -5.71 -30.45
CA PHE A 43 21.04 -4.63 -30.02
C PHE A 43 19.56 -5.04 -29.93
N SER A 44 19.06 -5.83 -30.89
CA SER A 44 17.69 -6.34 -30.87
C SER A 44 17.39 -7.24 -29.65
N TYR A 45 18.37 -8.04 -29.22
CA TYR A 45 18.24 -8.83 -28.00
C TYR A 45 18.19 -7.93 -26.76
N GLN A 46 19.02 -6.87 -26.70
CA GLN A 46 19.02 -5.94 -25.57
C GLN A 46 17.66 -5.23 -25.43
N GLN A 47 17.08 -4.80 -26.55
CA GLN A 47 15.73 -4.20 -26.58
C GLN A 47 14.66 -5.19 -26.10
N GLY A 48 14.66 -6.43 -26.63
CA GLY A 48 13.72 -7.46 -26.21
C GLY A 48 13.87 -7.84 -24.74
N HIS A 49 15.11 -8.01 -24.27
CA HIS A 49 15.40 -8.33 -22.87
C HIS A 49 15.00 -7.19 -21.92
N ALA A 50 15.25 -5.94 -22.30
CA ALA A 50 14.83 -4.77 -21.53
C ALA A 50 13.30 -4.70 -21.43
N TRP A 51 12.58 -4.94 -22.53
CA TRP A 51 11.12 -4.98 -22.55
C TRP A 51 10.57 -6.09 -21.66
N ILE A 52 11.06 -7.33 -21.80
CA ILE A 52 10.64 -8.47 -20.95
C ILE A 52 10.91 -8.17 -19.46
N THR A 53 12.04 -7.54 -19.15
CA THR A 53 12.38 -7.17 -17.78
C THR A 53 11.46 -6.06 -17.26
N ALA A 54 11.12 -5.07 -18.08
CA ALA A 54 10.18 -4.01 -17.74
C ALA A 54 8.77 -4.57 -17.50
N VAL A 55 8.30 -5.48 -18.34
CA VAL A 55 7.01 -6.18 -18.19
C VAL A 55 6.99 -6.99 -16.88
N ARG A 56 8.03 -7.76 -16.58
CA ARG A 56 8.13 -8.51 -15.31
C ARG A 56 8.19 -7.59 -14.09
N LYS A 57 8.89 -6.45 -14.19
CA LYS A 57 8.90 -5.42 -13.13
C LYS A 57 7.51 -4.81 -12.94
N HIS A 58 6.80 -4.53 -14.03
CA HIS A 58 5.43 -4.02 -14.00
C HIS A 58 4.45 -5.03 -13.38
N GLN A 59 4.51 -6.30 -13.81
CA GLN A 59 3.71 -7.38 -13.22
C GLN A 59 3.96 -7.50 -11.71
N ARG A 60 5.22 -7.48 -11.27
CA ARG A 60 5.55 -7.49 -9.83
C ARG A 60 5.03 -6.27 -9.06
N ARG A 61 5.00 -5.08 -9.68
CA ARG A 61 4.41 -3.86 -9.09
C ARG A 61 2.88 -3.93 -9.07
N ALA A 62 2.25 -4.61 -10.02
CA ALA A 62 0.81 -4.85 -10.02
C ALA A 62 0.42 -5.91 -8.97
N ASP A 63 1.26 -6.93 -8.79
CA ASP A 63 1.10 -7.92 -7.73
C ASP A 63 1.27 -7.27 -6.35
N ASN A 64 2.21 -6.34 -6.20
CA ASN A 64 2.48 -5.56 -4.99
C ASN A 64 2.37 -4.05 -5.25
N PRO A 65 1.15 -3.50 -5.42
CA PRO A 65 0.97 -2.07 -5.57
C PRO A 65 1.44 -1.39 -4.28
N TRP A 66 2.08 -0.22 -4.42
CA TRP A 66 2.45 0.62 -3.27
C TRP A 66 1.22 1.14 -2.50
N VAL A 67 0.04 1.04 -3.11
CA VAL A 67 -1.24 1.32 -2.45
C VAL A 67 -1.46 0.30 -1.33
N PRO A 68 -1.60 0.72 -0.07
CA PRO A 68 -2.00 -0.17 1.01
C PRO A 68 -3.30 -0.89 0.63
N ARG A 69 -3.27 -2.23 0.63
CA ARG A 69 -4.45 -3.07 0.39
C ARG A 69 -5.39 -3.12 1.61
N GLU A 70 -4.90 -2.68 2.75
CA GLU A 70 -5.70 -2.55 3.95
C GLU A 70 -6.69 -1.41 3.76
N MET A 71 -7.97 -1.71 3.99
CA MET A 71 -9.00 -0.69 3.99
C MET A 71 -8.68 0.25 5.18
N PRO A 72 -8.70 1.59 5.00
CA PRO A 72 -8.27 2.55 6.03
C PRO A 72 -9.11 2.51 7.31
N ASP A 73 -10.28 1.87 7.26
CA ASP A 73 -11.19 1.66 8.40
C ASP A 73 -10.80 0.46 9.27
N ARG A 74 -9.85 -0.37 8.83
CA ARG A 74 -9.49 -1.63 9.48
C ARG A 74 -8.08 -1.61 10.02
N VAL A 75 -7.93 -1.82 11.31
CA VAL A 75 -6.63 -2.09 11.93
C VAL A 75 -6.50 -3.58 12.20
N ALA A 76 -5.39 -4.16 11.75
CA ALA A 76 -5.03 -5.53 12.12
C ALA A 76 -4.63 -5.55 13.61
N ILE A 77 -5.40 -6.27 14.42
CA ILE A 77 -5.06 -6.46 15.84
C ILE A 77 -4.15 -7.69 15.92
N ALA A 78 -2.90 -7.49 16.33
CA ALA A 78 -1.99 -8.58 16.60
C ALA A 78 -2.53 -9.45 17.74
N ALA A 79 -2.47 -10.77 17.58
CA ALA A 79 -2.91 -11.70 18.63
C ALA A 79 -2.06 -11.47 19.89
N ALA A 80 -2.69 -11.00 20.97
CA ALA A 80 -2.00 -10.68 22.22
C ALA A 80 -1.38 -11.92 22.92
N THR A 81 -1.67 -13.13 22.44
CA THR A 81 -1.21 -14.42 22.98
C THR A 81 -1.05 -15.44 21.85
N ARG A 82 -0.22 -16.48 22.04
CA ARG A 82 -0.14 -17.65 21.14
C ARG A 82 -1.51 -18.33 21.08
N GLY A 83 -2.36 -17.94 20.14
CA GLY A 83 -3.74 -18.44 19.96
C GLY A 83 -4.86 -17.41 20.12
N GLY A 84 -4.56 -16.12 20.38
CA GLY A 84 -5.58 -15.07 20.38
C GLY A 84 -6.15 -14.78 18.98
N PRO A 85 -7.35 -14.18 18.86
CA PRO A 85 -7.95 -13.89 17.56
C PRO A 85 -7.10 -12.86 16.82
N SER A 86 -6.39 -13.28 15.76
CA SER A 86 -5.88 -12.35 14.76
C SER A 86 -7.04 -11.98 13.84
N GLY A 87 -7.54 -10.77 14.00
CA GLY A 87 -8.68 -10.27 13.26
C GLY A 87 -8.49 -8.82 12.88
N SER A 88 -9.12 -8.42 11.78
CA SER A 88 -9.27 -7.00 11.46
C SER A 88 -10.48 -6.45 12.22
N ARG A 89 -10.32 -5.31 12.88
CA ARG A 89 -11.43 -4.58 13.52
C ARG A 89 -11.71 -3.31 12.74
N ALA A 90 -12.97 -3.11 12.37
CA ALA A 90 -13.42 -1.87 11.75
C ALA A 90 -13.68 -0.80 12.84
N PHE A 91 -13.24 0.43 12.59
CA PHE A 91 -13.54 1.61 13.40
C PHE A 91 -14.61 2.44 12.71
N SER A 92 -15.74 2.67 13.39
CA SER A 92 -16.83 3.48 12.85
C SER A 92 -16.40 4.92 12.61
N GLU A 93 -15.54 5.47 13.47
CA GLU A 93 -15.05 6.85 13.39
C GLU A 93 -14.11 7.08 12.19
N ALA A 94 -13.50 6.00 11.68
CA ALA A 94 -12.63 6.06 10.50
C ALA A 94 -13.43 5.97 9.18
N ARG A 95 -14.73 5.68 9.25
CA ARG A 95 -15.59 5.64 8.06
C ARG A 95 -16.11 7.04 7.74
N PRO A 96 -15.83 7.59 6.55
CA PRO A 96 -16.37 8.89 6.18
C PRO A 96 -17.88 8.79 5.99
N GLU A 97 -18.62 9.70 6.63
CA GLU A 97 -20.06 9.84 6.49
C GLU A 97 -20.38 10.99 5.53
N LEU A 98 -21.22 10.71 4.52
CA LEU A 98 -21.70 11.73 3.60
C LEU A 98 -22.94 12.39 4.21
N VAL A 99 -22.78 13.61 4.72
CA VAL A 99 -23.89 14.42 5.23
C VAL A 99 -24.62 15.07 4.05
N VAL A 100 -25.72 14.46 3.63
CA VAL A 100 -26.56 14.97 2.53
C VAL A 100 -27.74 15.74 3.11
N PRO A 101 -27.89 17.05 2.84
CA PRO A 101 -29.04 17.82 3.30
C PRO A 101 -30.31 17.40 2.54
N ASP A 102 -31.48 17.69 3.13
CA ASP A 102 -32.74 17.55 2.40
C ASP A 102 -32.83 18.64 1.32
N LEU A 103 -33.12 18.23 0.08
CA LEU A 103 -33.20 19.10 -1.09
C LEU A 103 -34.65 19.42 -1.47
N THR A 104 -35.64 19.00 -0.69
CA THR A 104 -37.04 19.35 -0.97
C THR A 104 -37.25 20.87 -0.88
N GLY A 105 -37.81 21.46 -1.94
CA GLY A 105 -38.05 22.91 -2.02
C GLY A 105 -36.83 23.78 -2.38
N PHE A 106 -35.68 23.20 -2.72
CA PHE A 106 -34.49 23.97 -3.14
C PHE A 106 -34.73 24.64 -4.51
N GLN A 107 -34.64 25.96 -4.56
CA GLN A 107 -34.93 26.74 -5.78
C GLN A 107 -33.73 26.80 -6.74
N LEU A 108 -32.52 26.60 -6.21
CA LEU A 108 -31.29 26.71 -6.98
C LEU A 108 -31.11 25.51 -7.92
N LYS A 109 -30.80 25.81 -9.18
CA LYS A 109 -30.50 24.84 -10.24
C LYS A 109 -28.99 24.69 -10.42
N PRO A 110 -28.51 23.56 -10.98
CA PRO A 110 -27.08 23.37 -11.25
C PRO A 110 -26.51 24.33 -12.30
N TYR A 111 -27.38 24.93 -13.13
CA TYR A 111 -27.00 25.86 -14.17
C TYR A 111 -27.74 27.18 -14.01
N VAL A 112 -27.10 28.23 -14.48
CA VAL A 112 -27.60 29.61 -14.48
C VAL A 112 -28.09 29.95 -15.88
N ASP A 113 -29.13 30.78 -15.98
CA ASP A 113 -29.61 31.29 -17.26
C ASP A 113 -28.60 32.26 -17.90
N TRP A 114 -28.42 32.15 -19.20
CA TRP A 114 -27.51 33.01 -19.97
C TRP A 114 -27.85 34.51 -19.93
N ALA A 115 -29.12 34.83 -19.65
CA ALA A 115 -29.57 36.21 -19.51
C ALA A 115 -29.20 36.85 -18.17
N ALA A 116 -28.65 36.08 -17.22
CA ALA A 116 -28.22 36.60 -15.94
C ALA A 116 -27.12 37.66 -16.12
N LYS A 117 -27.23 38.77 -15.39
CA LYS A 117 -26.20 39.80 -15.38
C LYS A 117 -24.95 39.25 -14.69
N TYR A 118 -23.79 39.42 -15.34
CA TYR A 118 -22.52 39.09 -14.72
C TYR A 118 -22.22 40.06 -13.59
N GLY A 119 -22.12 39.57 -12.36
CA GLY A 119 -21.65 40.33 -11.21
C GLY A 119 -20.14 40.23 -11.09
N GLY A 120 -19.45 41.35 -10.90
CA GLY A 120 -18.06 41.34 -10.43
C GLY A 120 -18.06 41.06 -8.93
N GLU A 121 -17.51 39.92 -8.52
CA GLU A 121 -17.37 39.60 -7.10
C GLU A 121 -16.03 40.13 -6.57
N PRO A 122 -16.02 41.04 -5.58
CA PRO A 122 -14.78 41.48 -4.97
C PRO A 122 -14.14 40.33 -4.16
N GLU A 123 -12.83 40.40 -3.96
CA GLU A 123 -12.11 39.38 -3.19
C GLU A 123 -12.58 39.36 -1.72
N LEU A 124 -12.87 38.17 -1.19
CA LEU A 124 -13.29 38.00 0.20
C LEU A 124 -12.07 38.01 1.13
N THR A 125 -11.66 39.21 1.56
CA THR A 125 -10.58 39.38 2.53
C THR A 125 -11.04 39.14 3.97
N ALA A 126 -10.10 38.85 4.88
CA ALA A 126 -10.41 38.63 6.30
C ALA A 126 -11.04 39.87 6.96
N GLU A 127 -10.55 41.07 6.62
CA GLU A 127 -11.13 42.34 7.05
C GLU A 127 -12.58 42.47 6.59
N ARG A 128 -12.85 42.18 5.32
CA ARG A 128 -14.20 42.25 4.76
C ARG A 128 -15.16 41.26 5.41
N LEU A 129 -14.69 40.04 5.68
CA LEU A 129 -15.48 39.03 6.37
C LEU A 129 -15.80 39.47 7.81
N PHE A 130 -14.82 40.07 8.50
CA PHE A 130 -15.00 40.62 9.84
C PHE A 130 -16.03 41.75 9.85
N GLU A 131 -15.91 42.71 8.93
CA GLU A 131 -16.88 43.80 8.78
C GLU A 131 -18.30 43.27 8.55
N LEU A 132 -18.48 42.34 7.60
CA LEU A 132 -19.79 41.79 7.25
C LEU A 132 -20.46 41.05 8.40
N THR A 133 -19.68 40.35 9.22
CA THR A 133 -20.21 39.47 10.27
C THR A 133 -20.34 40.21 11.62
N TYR A 134 -19.34 41.02 11.97
CA TYR A 134 -19.14 41.53 13.32
C TYR A 134 -19.28 43.05 13.47
N ALA A 135 -19.25 43.85 12.40
CA ALA A 135 -19.34 45.31 12.53
C ALA A 135 -20.57 45.73 13.34
N LYS A 136 -21.73 45.11 13.05
CA LYS A 136 -22.98 45.33 13.78
C LYS A 136 -22.91 44.92 15.26
N SER A 137 -22.17 43.86 15.59
CA SER A 137 -22.04 43.39 16.98
C SER A 137 -21.00 44.18 17.78
N ALA A 138 -20.02 44.76 17.11
CA ALA A 138 -18.92 45.49 17.72
C ALA A 138 -19.23 46.98 17.96
N GLY A 139 -20.40 47.48 17.50
CA GLY A 139 -20.77 48.89 17.61
C GLY A 139 -19.87 49.82 16.80
N VAL A 140 -19.17 49.29 15.80
CA VAL A 140 -18.37 50.06 14.85
C VAL A 140 -19.29 50.42 13.70
N ASP A 141 -20.15 51.41 13.95
CA ASP A 141 -21.03 51.97 12.94
C ASP A 141 -20.19 52.89 12.03
N SER A 142 -20.23 52.63 10.72
CA SER A 142 -19.58 53.44 9.68
C SER A 142 -20.49 54.55 9.17
#